data_AF-A0A951J8G8-F1
#
_entry.id   AF-A0A951J8G8-F1
#
_cell.length_a   1.000
_cell.length_b   1.000
_cell.length_c   1.000
_cell.angle_alpha   90.00
_cell.angle_beta   90.00
_cell.angle_gamma   90.00
#
_symmetry.space_group_name_H-M   'P 1'
#
loop_
_entity.id
_entity.type
_entity.pdbx_description
1 polymer ?
#
loop_
_entity_poly.entity_id
_entity_poly.type
_entity_poly.pdbx_seq_one_letter_code
_entity_poly.pdbx_strand_id
1 'polypeptide(L)'
;MKHLNKLFAAALLCAGLTSNAQNADHPWAVTIGANAVDTKISTTNNFSNRLGGYFNVKDQWNILPSVSYLNVARYLGDGFSFGITGSVNKIDKFIKPEAENYAIYNPGDLTYYGIDAEVKYSFKDLLKFKVVDPFLLVGGGYTFMGDASAGTVNGGLGLNFWFTENLALTVQSTYKHSFDDTRTPNVDIASHMQHFAGIKFQFGGKDTDGDGILDKYDECPDVAGLKEFNGCPDTDGDGIPDHLDECPDVAGLAEFRGCPDTDGDGIPDHLDECPDVFGLKEFNGCPDTDGDGVPDHKDECPEVKGPKENKGCPWPDRDGDGVPDHLDKCPDVAGPASNNGCPEIKEEQMKQLNDYGRTILFNTGKFTFQEKTYPVLDNMAKIMREYPTAKFSIEGHTDSTGSDKINLPLSENRANAVKVYLIEKGIDASRLTSKGYGSSKPIESNKTVKGREINRRVEVVLEK
;
A
#
# COMPACT_ATOMS: atom_id res chain seq x y z
N MET A 1 16.95 -59.68 -1.56
CA MET A 1 17.63 -58.38 -1.79
C MET A 1 18.09 -58.24 -3.25
N LYS A 2 17.18 -58.22 -4.25
CA LYS A 2 17.55 -58.09 -5.69
C LYS A 2 17.01 -56.83 -6.38
N HIS A 3 16.30 -55.96 -5.66
CA HIS A 3 15.68 -54.74 -6.22
C HIS A 3 16.19 -53.43 -5.60
N LEU A 4 17.03 -53.48 -4.56
CA LEU A 4 17.57 -52.28 -3.90
C LEU A 4 18.54 -51.49 -4.81
N ASN A 5 19.31 -52.19 -5.65
CA ASN A 5 20.27 -51.56 -6.57
C ASN A 5 19.59 -50.80 -7.72
N LYS A 6 18.34 -51.13 -8.05
CA LYS A 6 17.59 -50.44 -9.12
C LYS A 6 16.92 -49.16 -8.62
N LEU A 7 16.52 -49.13 -7.34
CA LEU A 7 16.01 -47.93 -6.67
C LEU A 7 17.12 -46.89 -6.44
N PHE A 8 18.33 -47.33 -6.09
CA PHE A 8 19.49 -46.43 -5.95
C PHE A 8 19.91 -45.79 -7.29
N ALA A 9 19.88 -46.55 -8.39
CA ALA A 9 20.21 -46.05 -9.72
C ALA A 9 19.13 -45.09 -10.27
N ALA A 10 17.86 -45.29 -9.91
CA ALA A 10 16.76 -44.41 -10.31
C ALA A 10 16.75 -43.08 -9.54
N ALA A 11 17.16 -43.06 -8.26
CA ALA A 11 17.29 -41.84 -7.45
C ALA A 11 18.44 -40.93 -7.93
N LEU A 12 19.49 -41.50 -8.51
CA LEU A 12 20.64 -40.78 -9.08
C LEU A 12 20.34 -40.05 -10.41
N LEU A 13 19.22 -40.35 -11.07
CA LEU A 13 18.88 -39.81 -12.39
C LEU A 13 17.99 -38.56 -12.36
N CYS A 14 17.57 -38.09 -11.18
CA CYS A 14 16.61 -36.96 -11.06
C CYS A 14 17.14 -35.73 -10.30
N ALA A 15 18.44 -35.63 -9.99
CA ALA A 15 18.99 -34.46 -9.32
C ALA A 15 19.67 -33.50 -10.30
N GLY A 16 19.19 -32.26 -10.34
CA GLY A 16 19.55 -31.20 -11.27
C GLY A 16 21.02 -30.81 -11.29
N LEU A 17 21.42 -30.27 -12.45
CA LEU A 17 22.78 -29.92 -12.83
C LEU A 17 23.18 -28.54 -12.31
N THR A 18 23.51 -28.46 -11.04
CA THR A 18 24.52 -27.53 -10.51
C THR A 18 25.25 -28.30 -9.42
N SER A 19 26.58 -28.30 -9.48
CA SER A 19 27.40 -28.98 -8.47
C SER A 19 28.39 -27.94 -7.98
N ASN A 20 28.37 -27.66 -6.69
CA ASN A 20 29.28 -26.75 -6.01
C ASN A 20 30.20 -27.58 -5.10
N ALA A 21 31.48 -27.21 -4.98
CA ALA A 21 32.35 -27.81 -3.97
C ALA A 21 31.83 -27.43 -2.57
N GLN A 22 32.52 -27.89 -1.51
CA GLN A 22 32.30 -27.32 -0.19
C GLN A 22 32.59 -25.83 -0.27
N ASN A 23 31.59 -25.00 0.02
CA ASN A 23 31.60 -23.57 -0.22
C ASN A 23 31.03 -22.83 0.99
N ALA A 24 30.93 -21.51 0.88
CA ALA A 24 30.36 -20.68 1.95
C ALA A 24 28.90 -21.04 2.28
N ASP A 25 28.17 -21.55 1.28
CA ASP A 25 26.75 -21.88 1.41
C ASP A 25 26.54 -23.25 2.09
N HIS A 26 27.54 -24.14 2.05
CA HIS A 26 27.55 -25.44 2.74
C HIS A 26 28.86 -25.63 3.51
N PRO A 27 29.02 -24.94 4.66
CA PRO A 27 30.30 -24.85 5.35
C PRO A 27 30.72 -26.14 6.04
N TRP A 28 29.83 -27.09 6.30
CA TRP A 28 30.17 -28.37 6.94
C TRP A 28 30.08 -29.53 5.97
N ALA A 29 30.95 -30.51 6.16
CA ALA A 29 30.89 -31.77 5.44
C ALA A 29 31.23 -32.96 6.33
N VAL A 30 30.55 -34.08 6.11
CA VAL A 30 30.82 -35.38 6.72
C VAL A 30 31.06 -36.39 5.61
N THR A 31 32.17 -37.12 5.69
CA THR A 31 32.50 -38.20 4.75
C THR A 31 32.62 -39.51 5.50
N ILE A 32 31.93 -40.54 5.01
CA ILE A 32 31.95 -41.89 5.58
C ILE A 32 32.34 -42.87 4.49
N GLY A 33 33.25 -43.79 4.77
CA GLY A 33 33.65 -44.78 3.77
C GLY A 33 34.61 -45.83 4.28
N ALA A 34 35.34 -46.42 3.35
CA ALA A 34 36.36 -47.42 3.60
C ALA A 34 37.76 -46.89 3.29
N ASN A 35 38.77 -47.39 4.00
CA ASN A 35 40.16 -47.07 3.73
C ASN A 35 40.99 -48.34 3.46
N ALA A 36 42.12 -48.14 2.78
CA ALA A 36 43.11 -49.16 2.49
C ALA A 36 44.51 -48.68 2.90
N VAL A 37 45.31 -49.55 3.53
CA VAL A 37 46.68 -49.23 3.97
C VAL A 37 47.70 -50.05 3.19
N ASP A 38 48.70 -49.39 2.61
CA ASP A 38 49.83 -49.98 1.90
C ASP A 38 51.17 -49.52 2.50
N THR A 39 51.92 -50.47 3.05
CA THR A 39 53.22 -50.23 3.73
C THR A 39 54.43 -50.29 2.80
N LYS A 40 54.22 -50.49 1.49
CA LYS A 40 55.30 -50.67 0.50
C LYS A 40 56.15 -49.43 0.29
N ILE A 41 55.54 -48.23 0.27
CA ILE A 41 56.18 -47.02 -0.25
C ILE A 41 57.53 -46.68 0.42
N SER A 42 57.74 -47.17 1.63
CA SER A 42 58.90 -46.93 2.46
C SER A 42 59.94 -48.08 2.42
N THR A 43 59.76 -49.09 1.57
CA THR A 43 60.70 -50.23 1.42
C THR A 43 61.91 -49.89 0.56
N THR A 44 61.91 -48.74 -0.13
CA THR A 44 63.00 -48.34 -1.01
C THR A 44 63.20 -46.82 -1.01
N ASN A 45 64.44 -46.38 -1.15
CA ASN A 45 64.80 -44.96 -1.27
C ASN A 45 64.79 -44.46 -2.72
N ASN A 46 64.61 -45.35 -3.70
CA ASN A 46 64.53 -44.98 -5.11
C ASN A 46 63.09 -44.65 -5.51
N PHE A 47 62.85 -43.41 -5.94
CA PHE A 47 61.53 -42.91 -6.33
C PHE A 47 60.84 -43.76 -7.42
N SER A 48 61.57 -44.25 -8.44
CA SER A 48 60.96 -45.09 -9.49
C SER A 48 60.44 -46.42 -8.95
N ASN A 49 61.12 -46.96 -7.93
CA ASN A 49 60.76 -48.23 -7.30
C ASN A 49 59.68 -48.05 -6.22
N ARG A 50 59.50 -46.84 -5.67
CA ARG A 50 58.40 -46.52 -4.73
C ARG A 50 57.02 -46.61 -5.38
N LEU A 51 56.92 -46.27 -6.67
CA LEU A 51 55.67 -46.32 -7.44
C LEU A 51 55.47 -47.63 -8.21
N GLY A 52 56.51 -48.47 -8.32
CA GLY A 52 56.42 -49.77 -8.98
C GLY A 52 55.39 -50.66 -8.28
N GLY A 53 54.34 -51.09 -8.98
CA GLY A 53 53.30 -51.96 -8.42
C GLY A 53 52.31 -51.28 -7.47
N TYR A 54 52.24 -49.95 -7.44
CA TYR A 54 51.30 -49.15 -6.61
C TYR A 54 49.83 -49.61 -6.67
N PHE A 55 49.39 -50.16 -7.83
CA PHE A 55 48.04 -50.67 -8.03
C PHE A 55 47.90 -52.18 -7.80
N ASN A 56 48.87 -52.85 -7.17
CA ASN A 56 48.73 -54.25 -6.77
C ASN A 56 47.88 -54.39 -5.50
N VAL A 57 46.59 -54.05 -5.64
CA VAL A 57 45.60 -54.05 -4.56
C VAL A 57 45.50 -55.42 -3.88
N LYS A 58 45.52 -56.49 -4.68
CA LYS A 58 45.29 -57.85 -4.18
C LYS A 58 46.39 -58.29 -3.22
N ASP A 59 47.64 -57.98 -3.51
CA ASP A 59 48.77 -58.52 -2.74
C ASP A 59 49.34 -57.50 -1.73
N GLN A 60 49.14 -56.19 -1.92
CA GLN A 60 49.80 -55.17 -1.12
C GLN A 60 48.86 -54.38 -0.21
N TRP A 61 47.59 -54.23 -0.58
CA TRP A 61 46.67 -53.39 0.19
C TRP A 61 45.99 -54.19 1.30
N ASN A 62 45.86 -53.53 2.45
CA ASN A 62 45.07 -53.95 3.60
C ASN A 62 43.75 -53.20 3.59
N ILE A 63 42.65 -53.87 3.25
CA ILE A 63 41.33 -53.25 3.09
C ILE A 63 40.41 -53.82 4.16
N LEU A 64 39.80 -52.94 4.94
CA LEU A 64 38.67 -53.27 5.78
C LEU A 64 37.38 -52.84 5.04
N PRO A 65 36.60 -53.78 4.48
CA PRO A 65 35.51 -53.48 3.55
C PRO A 65 34.25 -52.89 4.22
N SER A 66 34.23 -52.80 5.56
CA SER A 66 33.20 -52.08 6.31
C SER A 66 33.49 -50.57 6.33
N VAL A 67 32.55 -49.79 6.85
CA VAL A 67 32.82 -48.39 7.22
C VAL A 67 34.02 -48.38 8.18
N SER A 68 35.10 -47.77 7.72
CA SER A 68 36.41 -47.83 8.36
C SER A 68 37.10 -46.47 8.41
N TYR A 69 36.45 -45.40 7.93
CA TYR A 69 36.82 -44.04 8.28
C TYR A 69 35.62 -43.08 8.33
N LEU A 70 35.79 -42.03 9.12
CA LEU A 70 34.91 -40.88 9.23
C LEU A 70 35.77 -39.62 9.10
N ASN A 71 35.38 -38.69 8.23
CA ASN A 71 35.98 -37.37 8.14
C ASN A 71 34.89 -36.31 8.41
N VAL A 72 35.19 -35.36 9.29
CA VAL A 72 34.36 -34.17 9.49
C VAL A 72 35.20 -32.97 9.07
N ALA A 73 34.68 -32.16 8.16
CA ALA A 73 35.39 -31.03 7.60
C ALA A 73 34.55 -29.75 7.62
N ARG A 74 35.23 -28.62 7.79
CA ARG A 74 34.65 -27.28 7.71
C ARG A 74 35.35 -26.46 6.63
N TYR A 75 34.58 -25.78 5.80
CA TYR A 75 35.05 -24.79 4.84
C TYR A 75 35.61 -23.57 5.56
N LEU A 76 36.78 -23.10 5.13
CA LEU A 76 37.49 -21.98 5.72
C LEU A 76 37.48 -20.72 4.84
N GLY A 77 37.09 -20.83 3.57
CA GLY A 77 37.18 -19.75 2.59
C GLY A 77 38.14 -20.05 1.45
N ASP A 78 37.97 -19.38 0.31
CA ASP A 78 38.85 -19.44 -0.87
C ASP A 78 39.28 -20.85 -1.32
N GLY A 79 38.35 -21.82 -1.28
CA GLY A 79 38.60 -23.21 -1.66
C GLY A 79 39.31 -24.06 -0.60
N PHE A 80 39.63 -23.50 0.57
CA PHE A 80 40.23 -24.22 1.69
C PHE A 80 39.17 -24.84 2.61
N SER A 81 39.46 -26.06 3.08
CA SER A 81 38.71 -26.72 4.14
C SER A 81 39.67 -27.37 5.14
N PHE A 82 39.28 -27.40 6.40
CA PHE A 82 39.98 -28.14 7.45
C PHE A 82 39.13 -29.31 7.90
N GLY A 83 39.71 -30.49 8.01
CA GLY A 83 39.00 -31.68 8.45
C GLY A 83 39.80 -32.56 9.39
N ILE A 84 39.06 -33.31 10.21
CA ILE A 84 39.59 -34.34 11.09
C ILE A 84 39.10 -35.69 10.57
N THR A 85 40.02 -36.60 10.30
CA THR A 85 39.75 -37.95 9.81
C THR A 85 40.12 -38.96 10.89
N GLY A 86 39.15 -39.75 11.35
CA GLY A 86 39.38 -40.97 12.12
C GLY A 86 39.31 -42.18 11.21
N SER A 87 40.28 -43.09 11.29
CA SER A 87 40.30 -44.32 10.49
C SER A 87 40.71 -45.54 11.31
N VAL A 88 40.18 -46.70 10.92
CA VAL A 88 40.49 -48.01 11.50
C VAL A 88 40.80 -49.00 10.39
N ASN A 89 41.71 -49.94 10.60
CA ASN A 89 42.00 -50.99 9.64
C ASN A 89 42.59 -52.23 10.32
N LYS A 90 42.75 -53.32 9.58
CA LYS A 90 43.49 -54.52 10.00
C LYS A 90 44.63 -54.76 9.02
N ILE A 91 45.85 -54.91 9.53
CA ILE A 91 47.04 -55.11 8.71
C ILE A 91 47.38 -56.59 8.69
N ASP A 92 46.93 -57.29 7.65
CA ASP A 92 47.23 -58.72 7.42
C ASP A 92 48.39 -58.92 6.43
N LYS A 93 48.84 -57.84 5.77
CA LYS A 93 49.92 -57.81 4.78
C LYS A 93 50.86 -56.65 5.10
N PHE A 94 52.01 -56.96 5.67
CA PHE A 94 53.06 -55.98 5.93
C PHE A 94 54.25 -56.25 5.02
N ILE A 95 54.86 -55.19 4.48
CA ILE A 95 55.93 -55.29 3.50
C ILE A 95 57.27 -54.84 4.11
N LYS A 96 58.26 -55.75 4.08
CA LYS A 96 59.63 -55.50 4.56
C LYS A 96 60.62 -55.47 3.39
N PRO A 97 61.67 -54.62 3.44
CA PRO A 97 62.75 -54.65 2.47
C PRO A 97 63.57 -55.93 2.61
N GLU A 98 63.98 -56.54 1.50
CA GLU A 98 64.81 -57.73 1.46
C GLU A 98 65.84 -57.58 0.33
N ALA A 99 67.11 -57.27 0.67
CA ALA A 99 68.22 -57.08 -0.29
C ALA A 99 67.87 -56.30 -1.57
N GLU A 100 67.52 -56.97 -2.67
CA GLU A 100 67.15 -56.37 -3.98
C GLU A 100 65.63 -56.33 -4.25
N ASN A 101 64.80 -56.82 -3.33
CA ASN A 101 63.35 -56.99 -3.44
C ASN A 101 62.62 -56.64 -2.12
N TYR A 102 61.36 -57.08 -1.98
CA TYR A 102 60.54 -56.94 -0.79
C TYR A 102 59.81 -58.25 -0.49
N ALA A 103 59.61 -58.53 0.79
CA ALA A 103 58.84 -59.67 1.28
C ALA A 103 57.52 -59.22 1.89
N ILE A 104 56.43 -59.93 1.57
CA ILE A 104 55.11 -59.74 2.17
C ILE A 104 54.94 -60.79 3.25
N TYR A 105 54.64 -60.36 4.48
CA TYR A 105 54.37 -61.28 5.59
C TYR A 105 53.09 -60.89 6.30
N ASN A 106 52.46 -61.88 6.92
CA ASN A 106 51.29 -61.69 7.75
C ASN A 106 51.75 -61.42 9.20
N PRO A 107 51.54 -60.21 9.76
CA PRO A 107 51.97 -59.87 11.10
C PRO A 107 51.03 -60.40 12.21
N GLY A 108 49.97 -61.16 11.87
CA GLY A 108 48.96 -61.64 12.81
C GLY A 108 47.82 -60.63 12.98
N ASP A 109 47.24 -60.55 14.18
CA ASP A 109 46.13 -59.64 14.49
C ASP A 109 46.61 -58.21 14.78
N LEU A 110 47.16 -57.57 13.75
CA LEU A 110 47.68 -56.20 13.86
C LEU A 110 46.58 -55.17 13.54
N THR A 111 46.07 -54.50 14.56
CA THR A 111 45.06 -53.44 14.40
C THR A 111 45.71 -52.11 14.04
N TYR A 112 45.05 -51.33 13.18
CA TYR A 112 45.47 -49.99 12.78
C TYR A 112 44.42 -48.96 13.20
N TYR A 113 44.87 -47.85 13.77
CA TYR A 113 44.04 -46.68 14.06
C TYR A 113 44.78 -45.42 13.59
N GLY A 114 44.07 -44.48 12.99
CA GLY A 114 44.62 -43.19 12.57
C GLY A 114 43.70 -42.04 12.96
N ILE A 115 44.30 -40.96 13.46
CA ILE A 115 43.62 -39.67 13.65
C ILE A 115 44.44 -38.62 12.90
N ASP A 116 43.86 -38.03 11.87
CA ASP A 116 44.54 -37.11 10.96
C ASP A 116 43.82 -35.76 10.93
N ALA A 117 44.58 -34.67 11.05
CA ALA A 117 44.10 -33.30 10.82
C ALA A 117 44.65 -32.81 9.47
N GLU A 118 43.76 -32.47 8.56
CA GLU A 118 44.09 -32.18 7.16
C GLU A 118 43.52 -30.83 6.73
N VAL A 119 44.33 -30.04 6.04
CA VAL A 119 43.87 -28.90 5.25
C VAL A 119 43.79 -29.35 3.79
N LYS A 120 42.65 -29.13 3.16
CA LYS A 120 42.39 -29.46 1.75
C LYS A 120 42.16 -28.18 0.96
N TYR A 121 42.76 -28.11 -0.22
CA TYR A 121 42.52 -27.05 -1.19
C TYR A 121 41.83 -27.63 -2.43
N SER A 122 40.63 -27.13 -2.73
CA SER A 122 39.86 -27.48 -3.93
C SER A 122 40.35 -26.68 -5.14
N PHE A 123 40.64 -27.38 -6.23
CA PHE A 123 40.95 -26.79 -7.53
C PHE A 123 39.71 -26.61 -8.42
N LYS A 124 38.52 -26.91 -7.91
CA LYS A 124 37.27 -26.91 -8.70
C LYS A 124 37.06 -25.57 -9.41
N ASP A 125 37.11 -24.47 -8.66
CA ASP A 125 36.85 -23.13 -9.18
C ASP A 125 37.98 -22.65 -10.10
N LEU A 126 39.24 -22.96 -9.73
CA LEU A 126 40.42 -22.62 -10.53
C LEU A 126 40.39 -23.31 -11.91
N LEU A 127 39.99 -24.59 -11.95
CA LEU A 127 39.91 -25.40 -13.16
C LEU A 127 38.55 -25.32 -13.86
N LYS A 128 37.59 -24.60 -13.28
CA LYS A 128 36.21 -24.44 -13.77
C LYS A 128 35.48 -25.77 -14.02
N PHE A 129 35.79 -26.79 -13.24
CA PHE A 129 35.08 -28.07 -13.32
C PHE A 129 33.77 -28.02 -12.54
N LYS A 130 32.69 -28.56 -13.12
CA LYS A 130 31.39 -28.62 -12.44
C LYS A 130 31.26 -29.89 -11.59
N VAL A 131 31.45 -31.05 -12.22
CA VAL A 131 31.19 -32.37 -11.62
C VAL A 131 32.37 -32.92 -10.82
N VAL A 132 33.60 -32.66 -11.28
CA VAL A 132 34.82 -33.19 -10.67
C VAL A 132 35.52 -32.08 -9.91
N ASP A 133 35.88 -32.34 -8.66
CA ASP A 133 36.63 -31.43 -7.81
C ASP A 133 37.94 -32.10 -7.38
N PRO A 134 39.04 -31.83 -8.11
CA PRO A 134 40.36 -32.22 -7.68
C PRO A 134 40.79 -31.41 -6.46
N PHE A 135 41.39 -32.06 -5.48
CA PHE A 135 41.93 -31.38 -4.32
C PHE A 135 43.31 -31.91 -3.93
N LEU A 136 44.12 -31.02 -3.37
CA LEU A 136 45.35 -31.36 -2.65
C LEU A 136 45.05 -31.35 -1.15
N LEU A 137 45.69 -32.24 -0.41
CA LEU A 137 45.65 -32.23 1.06
C LEU A 137 47.05 -32.21 1.64
N VAL A 138 47.20 -31.50 2.75
CA VAL A 138 48.39 -31.53 3.61
C VAL A 138 47.93 -31.54 5.06
N GLY A 139 48.63 -32.27 5.92
CA GLY A 139 48.20 -32.42 7.29
C GLY A 139 49.22 -33.09 8.19
N GLY A 140 48.81 -33.29 9.43
CA GLY A 140 49.52 -34.09 10.41
C GLY A 140 48.60 -35.15 10.98
N GLY A 141 49.18 -36.24 11.43
CA GLY A 141 48.41 -37.34 11.98
C GLY A 141 49.09 -38.02 13.15
N TYR A 142 48.34 -38.88 13.80
CA TYR A 142 48.87 -39.83 14.77
C TYR A 142 48.32 -41.21 14.43
N THR A 143 49.22 -42.17 14.26
CA THR A 143 48.91 -43.52 13.80
C THR A 143 49.32 -44.53 14.85
N PHE A 144 48.44 -45.49 15.12
CA PHE A 144 48.65 -46.62 16.00
C PHE A 144 48.61 -47.91 15.18
N MET A 145 49.56 -48.81 15.41
CA MET A 145 49.61 -50.12 14.77
C MET A 145 49.99 -51.18 15.81
N GLY A 146 48.98 -51.82 16.39
CA GLY A 146 49.11 -52.61 17.61
C GLY A 146 49.55 -51.72 18.78
N ASP A 147 50.65 -52.09 19.44
CA ASP A 147 51.26 -51.36 20.56
C ASP A 147 52.16 -50.20 20.12
N ALA A 148 52.51 -50.12 18.83
CA ALA A 148 53.33 -49.04 18.27
C ALA A 148 52.48 -47.80 17.95
N SER A 149 53.07 -46.62 18.07
CA SER A 149 52.42 -45.37 17.69
C SER A 149 53.40 -44.28 17.28
N ALA A 150 53.07 -43.53 16.23
CA ALA A 150 53.91 -42.44 15.73
C ALA A 150 53.09 -41.26 15.22
N GLY A 151 53.67 -40.06 15.33
CA GLY A 151 53.20 -38.89 14.62
C GLY A 151 53.59 -38.96 13.13
N THR A 152 52.73 -38.45 12.25
CA THR A 152 52.96 -38.45 10.81
C THR A 152 52.79 -37.07 10.20
N VAL A 153 53.54 -36.80 9.13
CA VAL A 153 53.27 -35.70 8.20
C VAL A 153 52.60 -36.27 6.96
N ASN A 154 51.43 -35.74 6.64
CA ASN A 154 50.54 -36.28 5.62
C ASN A 154 50.51 -35.34 4.41
N GLY A 155 50.62 -35.92 3.22
CA GLY A 155 50.45 -35.20 1.96
C GLY A 155 49.73 -36.08 0.96
N GLY A 156 48.75 -35.53 0.24
CA GLY A 156 47.92 -36.35 -0.62
C GLY A 156 47.13 -35.57 -1.65
N LEU A 157 46.41 -36.32 -2.46
CA LEU A 157 45.58 -35.82 -3.54
C LEU A 157 44.30 -36.64 -3.62
N GLY A 158 43.23 -36.00 -4.05
CA GLY A 158 41.93 -36.65 -4.18
C GLY A 158 41.03 -35.98 -5.19
N LEU A 159 39.91 -36.65 -5.44
CA LEU A 159 38.84 -36.23 -6.32
C LEU A 159 37.51 -36.37 -5.58
N ASN A 160 36.69 -35.33 -5.61
CA ASN A 160 35.27 -35.43 -5.31
C ASN A 160 34.49 -35.49 -6.63
N PHE A 161 33.61 -36.45 -6.77
CA PHE A 161 32.65 -36.60 -7.87
C PHE A 161 31.27 -36.22 -7.34
N TRP A 162 30.81 -35.01 -7.68
CA TRP A 162 29.55 -34.45 -7.20
C TRP A 162 28.36 -35.03 -7.97
N PHE A 163 27.43 -35.65 -7.25
CA PHE A 163 26.15 -36.12 -7.80
C PHE A 163 25.06 -35.05 -7.67
N THR A 164 25.09 -34.28 -6.57
CA THR A 164 24.21 -33.13 -6.29
C THR A 164 25.04 -31.99 -5.69
N GLU A 165 24.41 -30.87 -5.31
CA GLU A 165 25.10 -29.83 -4.53
C GLU A 165 25.51 -30.28 -3.13
N ASN A 166 24.92 -31.34 -2.58
CA ASN A 166 25.16 -31.77 -1.20
C ASN A 166 25.80 -33.16 -1.09
N LEU A 167 25.95 -33.88 -2.21
CA LEU A 167 26.36 -35.29 -2.21
C LEU A 167 27.48 -35.56 -3.23
N ALA A 168 28.57 -36.16 -2.77
CA ALA A 168 29.69 -36.57 -3.63
C ALA A 168 30.26 -37.94 -3.26
N LEU A 169 30.85 -38.62 -4.25
CA LEU A 169 31.80 -39.71 -4.02
C LEU A 169 33.20 -39.10 -3.92
N THR A 170 33.89 -39.35 -2.82
CA THR A 170 35.27 -38.92 -2.60
C THR A 170 36.22 -40.09 -2.74
N VAL A 171 37.29 -39.92 -3.51
CA VAL A 171 38.43 -40.84 -3.55
C VAL A 171 39.69 -40.03 -3.27
N GLN A 172 40.50 -40.43 -2.30
CA GLN A 172 41.77 -39.76 -1.99
C GLN A 172 42.89 -40.77 -1.68
N SER A 173 44.12 -40.36 -1.95
CA SER A 173 45.33 -41.10 -1.57
C SER A 173 46.26 -40.17 -0.79
N THR A 174 46.67 -40.61 0.39
CA THR A 174 47.50 -39.87 1.33
C THR A 174 48.78 -40.64 1.58
N TYR A 175 49.92 -40.00 1.36
CA TYR A 175 51.21 -40.45 1.86
C TYR A 175 51.37 -39.98 3.32
N LYS A 176 51.59 -40.93 4.23
CA LYS A 176 51.84 -40.67 5.65
C LYS A 176 53.30 -40.93 5.95
N HIS A 177 54.07 -39.87 6.10
CA HIS A 177 55.46 -39.95 6.50
C HIS A 177 55.54 -40.11 8.02
N SER A 178 56.02 -41.26 8.47
CA SER A 178 56.36 -41.53 9.86
C SER A 178 57.85 -41.25 10.09
N PHE A 179 58.19 -40.80 11.30
CA PHE A 179 59.56 -40.52 11.73
C PHE A 179 60.26 -41.73 12.37
N ASP A 180 59.52 -42.83 12.50
CA ASP A 180 59.96 -44.14 12.97
C ASP A 180 60.57 -44.95 11.80
N ASP A 181 61.69 -45.65 12.03
CA ASP A 181 62.51 -46.26 10.96
C ASP A 181 62.96 -47.72 11.24
N THR A 182 62.45 -48.36 12.30
CA THR A 182 62.85 -49.75 12.62
C THR A 182 62.06 -50.82 11.86
N ARG A 183 60.98 -50.43 11.14
CA ARG A 183 60.12 -51.26 10.26
C ARG A 183 59.72 -52.62 10.83
N THR A 184 59.50 -52.67 12.14
CA THR A 184 59.10 -53.88 12.84
C THR A 184 57.64 -53.73 13.26
N PRO A 185 56.72 -54.60 12.82
CA PRO A 185 55.31 -54.54 13.23
C PRO A 185 55.20 -54.58 14.74
N ASN A 186 54.21 -53.86 15.27
CA ASN A 186 53.97 -53.76 16.71
C ASN A 186 55.09 -53.08 17.51
N VAL A 187 56.16 -52.61 16.84
CA VAL A 187 57.29 -51.90 17.45
C VAL A 187 57.48 -50.52 16.83
N ASP A 188 57.08 -50.35 15.55
CA ASP A 188 57.39 -49.18 14.72
C ASP A 188 56.27 -48.90 13.73
N ILE A 189 56.09 -47.62 13.37
CA ILE A 189 55.17 -47.23 12.30
C ILE A 189 55.98 -46.88 11.04
N ALA A 190 55.98 -47.77 10.05
CA ALA A 190 56.55 -47.46 8.75
C ALA A 190 55.74 -46.35 8.04
N SER A 191 56.43 -45.46 7.32
CA SER A 191 55.77 -44.53 6.38
C SER A 191 54.92 -45.33 5.38
N HIS A 192 53.69 -44.92 5.09
CA HIS A 192 52.76 -45.75 4.31
C HIS A 192 51.83 -44.89 3.44
N MET A 193 51.21 -45.53 2.46
CA MET A 193 50.10 -44.95 1.72
C MET A 193 48.78 -45.36 2.36
N GLN A 194 47.85 -44.42 2.45
CA GLN A 194 46.48 -44.67 2.85
C GLN A 194 45.54 -44.18 1.75
N HIS A 195 44.71 -45.07 1.23
CA HIS A 195 43.70 -44.76 0.21
C HIS A 195 42.32 -44.75 0.86
N PHE A 196 41.48 -43.82 0.46
CA PHE A 196 40.13 -43.67 0.99
C PHE A 196 39.14 -43.59 -0.15
N ALA A 197 37.98 -44.23 0.03
CA ALA A 197 36.82 -44.08 -0.83
C ALA A 197 35.56 -43.99 0.04
N GLY A 198 34.76 -42.95 -0.14
CA GLY A 198 33.58 -42.74 0.70
C GLY A 198 32.59 -41.73 0.12
N ILE A 199 31.43 -41.65 0.77
CA ILE A 199 30.38 -40.72 0.41
C ILE A 199 30.50 -39.48 1.30
N LYS A 200 30.59 -38.31 0.66
CA LYS A 200 30.66 -36.99 1.27
C LYS A 200 29.29 -36.32 1.21
N PHE A 201 28.80 -35.88 2.36
CA PHE A 201 27.61 -35.06 2.52
C PHE A 201 28.03 -33.67 2.98
N GLN A 202 27.55 -32.60 2.34
CA GLN A 202 27.78 -31.22 2.78
C GLN A 202 26.48 -30.49 3.13
N PHE A 203 26.55 -29.62 4.14
CA PHE A 203 25.40 -28.97 4.77
C PHE A 203 25.80 -27.69 5.52
N GLY A 204 24.80 -26.97 6.05
CA GLY A 204 24.98 -25.90 7.04
C GLY A 204 24.80 -24.48 6.53
N GLY A 205 24.18 -24.28 5.36
CA GLY A 205 23.67 -22.98 4.95
C GLY A 205 22.54 -22.54 5.89
N LYS A 206 22.40 -21.23 6.09
CA LYS A 206 21.31 -20.64 6.88
C LYS A 206 20.13 -20.39 5.95
N ASP A 207 18.97 -20.89 6.35
CA ASP A 207 17.65 -20.77 5.75
C ASP A 207 16.71 -20.62 6.96
N THR A 208 16.29 -19.39 7.22
CA THR A 208 15.71 -18.99 8.51
C THR A 208 14.22 -19.28 8.57
N ASP A 209 13.50 -19.12 7.47
CA ASP A 209 12.07 -19.39 7.36
C ASP A 209 11.76 -20.77 6.76
N GLY A 210 12.75 -21.46 6.20
CA GLY A 210 12.63 -22.84 5.74
C GLY A 210 11.95 -22.98 4.39
N ASP A 211 11.95 -21.94 3.56
CA ASP A 211 11.33 -21.95 2.23
C ASP A 211 12.19 -22.66 1.16
N GLY A 212 13.43 -23.01 1.53
CA GLY A 212 14.40 -23.70 0.68
C GLY A 212 15.36 -22.76 -0.06
N ILE A 213 15.28 -21.46 0.19
CA ILE A 213 16.19 -20.43 -0.29
C ILE A 213 17.08 -20.03 0.89
N LEU A 214 18.40 -20.03 0.68
CA LEU A 214 19.31 -19.63 1.75
C LEU A 214 19.15 -18.13 1.99
N ASP A 215 19.24 -17.66 3.25
CA ASP A 215 19.13 -16.25 3.65
C ASP A 215 19.95 -15.26 2.77
N LYS A 216 21.05 -15.74 2.19
CA LYS A 216 21.94 -14.97 1.31
C LYS A 216 21.33 -14.66 -0.06
N TYR A 217 20.41 -15.50 -0.50
CA TYR A 217 19.70 -15.44 -1.79
C TYR A 217 18.21 -15.12 -1.61
N ASP A 218 17.77 -14.98 -0.35
CA ASP A 218 16.41 -14.70 0.04
C ASP A 218 16.22 -13.19 0.23
N GLU A 219 15.26 -12.61 -0.48
CA GLU A 219 14.87 -11.20 -0.32
C GLU A 219 14.00 -10.98 0.93
N CYS A 220 13.34 -12.03 1.42
CA CYS A 220 12.48 -12.03 2.59
C CYS A 220 12.88 -13.12 3.63
N PRO A 221 14.11 -13.12 4.18
CA PRO A 221 14.67 -14.25 4.95
C PRO A 221 13.89 -14.72 6.20
N ASP A 222 12.95 -13.93 6.67
CA ASP A 222 12.15 -14.23 7.88
C ASP A 222 10.72 -14.70 7.53
N VAL A 223 10.34 -14.73 6.24
CA VAL A 223 8.98 -15.00 5.77
C VAL A 223 9.02 -15.87 4.52
N ALA A 224 8.65 -17.14 4.71
CA ALA A 224 8.71 -18.12 3.62
C ALA A 224 7.93 -17.69 2.40
N GLY A 225 8.57 -17.71 1.23
CA GLY A 225 7.96 -17.24 0.00
C GLY A 225 8.19 -18.12 -1.21
N LEU A 226 7.96 -17.51 -2.38
CA LEU A 226 8.01 -18.19 -3.66
C LEU A 226 9.37 -17.99 -4.31
N LYS A 227 9.87 -19.06 -4.95
CA LYS A 227 11.11 -19.01 -5.72
C LYS A 227 11.07 -18.02 -6.88
N GLU A 228 9.88 -17.74 -7.43
CA GLU A 228 9.70 -16.74 -8.48
C GLU A 228 10.04 -15.31 -8.00
N PHE A 229 9.84 -15.05 -6.71
CA PHE A 229 10.07 -13.77 -6.05
C PHE A 229 11.24 -13.82 -5.06
N ASN A 230 12.24 -14.67 -5.33
CA ASN A 230 13.45 -14.81 -4.51
C ASN A 230 13.18 -15.00 -3.00
N GLY A 231 12.15 -15.75 -2.64
CA GLY A 231 11.81 -16.04 -1.24
C GLY A 231 10.79 -15.10 -0.62
N CYS A 232 10.25 -14.16 -1.38
CA CYS A 232 9.13 -13.34 -0.91
C CYS A 232 7.75 -13.96 -1.24
N PRO A 233 6.77 -13.81 -0.34
CA PRO A 233 5.39 -14.24 -0.59
C PRO A 233 4.67 -13.32 -1.58
N ASP A 234 3.64 -13.88 -2.21
CA ASP A 234 2.63 -13.22 -3.04
C ASP A 234 1.29 -13.84 -2.62
N THR A 235 0.59 -13.15 -1.71
CA THR A 235 -0.51 -13.70 -0.92
C THR A 235 -1.80 -13.82 -1.74
N ASP A 236 -2.09 -12.85 -2.60
CA ASP A 236 -3.27 -12.86 -3.47
C ASP A 236 -3.01 -13.41 -4.89
N GLY A 237 -1.75 -13.59 -5.26
CA GLY A 237 -1.33 -14.26 -6.49
C GLY A 237 -1.47 -13.38 -7.73
N ASP A 238 -1.42 -12.05 -7.58
CA ASP A 238 -1.54 -11.12 -8.70
C ASP A 238 -0.24 -10.91 -9.49
N GLY A 239 0.87 -11.48 -8.98
CA GLY A 239 2.20 -11.41 -9.56
C GLY A 239 3.09 -10.31 -8.98
N ILE A 240 2.64 -9.63 -7.92
CA ILE A 240 3.41 -8.63 -7.17
C ILE A 240 3.64 -9.18 -5.76
N PRO A 241 4.90 -9.35 -5.33
CA PRO A 241 5.17 -9.88 -4.00
C PRO A 241 4.71 -8.89 -2.91
N ASP A 242 4.23 -9.40 -1.78
CA ASP A 242 3.54 -8.64 -0.71
C ASP A 242 4.28 -7.38 -0.26
N HIS A 243 5.62 -7.41 -0.27
CA HIS A 243 6.45 -6.27 0.15
C HIS A 243 6.51 -5.12 -0.88
N LEU A 244 6.03 -5.35 -2.09
CA LEU A 244 5.87 -4.38 -3.19
C LEU A 244 4.40 -4.09 -3.52
N ASP A 245 3.49 -4.84 -2.90
CA ASP A 245 2.05 -4.72 -3.09
C ASP A 245 1.43 -3.72 -2.10
N GLU A 246 0.62 -2.78 -2.58
CA GLU A 246 -0.14 -1.85 -1.75
C GLU A 246 -1.45 -2.46 -1.21
N CYS A 247 -1.95 -3.50 -1.87
CA CYS A 247 -3.15 -4.25 -1.53
C CYS A 247 -2.89 -5.78 -1.45
N PRO A 248 -1.98 -6.28 -0.56
CA PRO A 248 -1.46 -7.67 -0.60
C PRO A 248 -2.48 -8.81 -0.42
N ASP A 249 -3.72 -8.49 -0.05
CA ASP A 249 -4.79 -9.45 0.20
C ASP A 249 -5.82 -9.50 -0.95
N VAL A 250 -5.70 -8.62 -1.96
CA VAL A 250 -6.70 -8.43 -3.02
C VAL A 250 -6.01 -8.15 -4.35
N ALA A 251 -6.03 -9.17 -5.21
CA ALA A 251 -5.35 -9.11 -6.50
C ALA A 251 -5.73 -7.88 -7.32
N GLY A 252 -4.73 -7.17 -7.83
CA GLY A 252 -4.95 -5.94 -8.56
C GLY A 252 -4.09 -5.79 -9.81
N LEU A 253 -3.90 -4.53 -10.20
CA LEU A 253 -3.21 -4.17 -11.44
C LEU A 253 -1.80 -3.67 -11.13
N ALA A 254 -0.84 -4.08 -11.95
CA ALA A 254 0.54 -3.59 -11.85
C ALA A 254 0.66 -2.06 -12.00
N GLU A 255 -0.26 -1.42 -12.73
CA GLU A 255 -0.32 0.05 -12.82
C GLU A 255 -0.59 0.71 -11.46
N PHE A 256 -1.31 0.02 -10.58
CA PHE A 256 -1.70 0.49 -9.24
C PHE A 256 -1.02 -0.28 -8.12
N ARG A 257 0.16 -0.86 -8.39
CA ARG A 257 0.98 -1.59 -7.40
C ARG A 257 0.17 -2.65 -6.63
N GLY A 258 -0.61 -3.44 -7.36
CA GLY A 258 -1.36 -4.57 -6.81
C GLY A 258 -2.75 -4.22 -6.30
N CYS A 259 -3.18 -2.96 -6.44
CA CYS A 259 -4.55 -2.59 -6.11
C CYS A 259 -5.51 -2.72 -7.30
N PRO A 260 -6.77 -3.15 -7.08
CA PRO A 260 -7.80 -3.18 -8.10
C PRO A 260 -8.30 -1.77 -8.44
N ASP A 261 -8.82 -1.62 -9.65
CA ASP A 261 -9.58 -0.47 -10.17
C ASP A 261 -10.82 -1.08 -10.84
N THR A 262 -11.91 -1.16 -10.07
CA THR A 262 -13.08 -1.98 -10.39
C THR A 262 -13.90 -1.37 -11.52
N ASP A 263 -14.04 -0.04 -11.57
CA ASP A 263 -14.82 0.66 -12.60
C ASP A 263 -13.97 1.19 -13.77
N GLY A 264 -12.64 1.18 -13.64
CA GLY A 264 -11.69 1.52 -14.69
C GLY A 264 -11.55 3.01 -14.94
N ASP A 265 -11.82 3.86 -13.94
CA ASP A 265 -11.70 5.31 -14.07
C ASP A 265 -10.28 5.86 -13.88
N GLY A 266 -9.36 4.98 -13.50
CA GLY A 266 -7.96 5.29 -13.26
C GLY A 266 -7.63 5.69 -11.82
N ILE A 267 -8.55 5.48 -10.89
CA ILE A 267 -8.35 5.58 -9.44
C ILE A 267 -8.54 4.19 -8.82
N PRO A 268 -7.54 3.63 -8.14
CA PRO A 268 -7.70 2.33 -7.51
C PRO A 268 -8.71 2.39 -6.37
N ASP A 269 -9.46 1.30 -6.15
CA ASP A 269 -10.64 1.23 -5.27
C ASP A 269 -10.40 1.79 -3.86
N HIS A 270 -9.19 1.60 -3.31
CA HIS A 270 -8.82 2.07 -1.97
C HIS A 270 -8.66 3.60 -1.86
N LEU A 271 -8.61 4.30 -3.00
CA LEU A 271 -8.56 5.76 -3.13
C LEU A 271 -9.82 6.34 -3.77
N ASP A 272 -10.75 5.49 -4.20
CA ASP A 272 -11.98 5.87 -4.87
C ASP A 272 -13.13 6.06 -3.86
N GLU A 273 -13.81 7.21 -3.90
CA GLU A 273 -15.01 7.47 -3.10
C GLU A 273 -16.26 6.75 -3.65
N CYS A 274 -16.24 6.35 -4.92
CA CYS A 274 -17.29 5.66 -5.66
C CYS A 274 -16.77 4.44 -6.48
N PRO A 275 -16.14 3.41 -5.86
CA PRO A 275 -15.36 2.37 -6.57
C PRO A 275 -16.08 1.50 -7.62
N ASP A 276 -17.42 1.56 -7.66
CA ASP A 276 -18.26 0.75 -8.55
C ASP A 276 -18.79 1.57 -9.74
N VAL A 277 -18.51 2.87 -9.82
CA VAL A 277 -19.13 3.79 -10.78
C VAL A 277 -18.11 4.81 -11.27
N PHE A 278 -17.70 4.62 -12.54
CA PHE A 278 -16.73 5.48 -13.22
C PHE A 278 -16.97 6.97 -12.94
N GLY A 279 -15.96 7.66 -12.41
CA GLY A 279 -16.08 9.06 -12.08
C GLY A 279 -14.95 9.94 -12.57
N LEU A 280 -14.95 11.15 -12.01
CA LEU A 280 -13.99 12.18 -12.38
C LEU A 280 -12.89 12.26 -11.31
N LYS A 281 -11.65 12.39 -11.77
CA LYS A 281 -10.49 12.58 -10.87
C LYS A 281 -10.61 13.81 -9.94
N GLU A 282 -11.32 14.85 -10.37
CA GLU A 282 -11.59 16.04 -9.54
C GLU A 282 -12.47 15.71 -8.32
N PHE A 283 -13.25 14.63 -8.37
CA PHE A 283 -14.16 14.17 -7.33
C PHE A 283 -13.78 12.81 -6.76
N ASN A 284 -12.49 12.45 -6.77
CA ASN A 284 -11.97 11.20 -6.22
C ASN A 284 -12.72 9.96 -6.72
N GLY A 285 -13.00 9.91 -8.02
CA GLY A 285 -13.63 8.76 -8.68
C GLY A 285 -15.16 8.77 -8.66
N CYS A 286 -15.78 9.87 -8.24
CA CYS A 286 -17.23 10.02 -8.32
C CYS A 286 -17.70 10.80 -9.57
N PRO A 287 -18.85 10.44 -10.15
CA PRO A 287 -19.47 11.19 -11.24
C PRO A 287 -20.09 12.51 -10.77
N ASP A 288 -20.22 13.45 -11.70
CA ASP A 288 -20.98 14.71 -11.60
C ASP A 288 -21.82 14.80 -12.89
N THR A 289 -23.04 14.28 -12.82
CA THR A 289 -23.89 13.99 -13.97
C THR A 289 -24.38 15.27 -14.64
N ASP A 290 -24.75 16.28 -13.87
CA ASP A 290 -25.23 17.54 -14.43
C ASP A 290 -24.12 18.57 -14.65
N GLY A 291 -22.97 18.45 -13.99
CA GLY A 291 -21.83 19.33 -14.15
C GLY A 291 -22.02 20.68 -13.45
N ASP A 292 -22.56 20.68 -12.23
CA ASP A 292 -22.69 21.84 -11.36
C ASP A 292 -21.54 22.01 -10.35
N GLY A 293 -20.67 21.01 -10.24
CA GLY A 293 -19.53 20.99 -9.33
C GLY A 293 -19.80 20.32 -7.98
N VAL A 294 -20.95 19.66 -7.81
CA VAL A 294 -21.28 18.78 -6.69
C VAL A 294 -21.41 17.35 -7.22
N PRO A 295 -20.56 16.39 -6.78
CA PRO A 295 -20.65 15.03 -7.30
C PRO A 295 -21.94 14.34 -6.85
N ASP A 296 -22.47 13.42 -7.66
CA ASP A 296 -23.81 12.83 -7.54
C ASP A 296 -24.12 12.30 -6.14
N HIS A 297 -23.15 11.66 -5.47
CA HIS A 297 -23.33 11.11 -4.12
C HIS A 297 -23.47 12.17 -3.01
N LYS A 298 -23.15 13.44 -3.32
CA LYS A 298 -23.29 14.63 -2.46
C LYS A 298 -24.36 15.59 -2.98
N ASP A 299 -24.96 15.31 -4.13
CA ASP A 299 -25.97 16.13 -4.78
C ASP A 299 -27.39 15.62 -4.42
N GLU A 300 -28.26 16.51 -3.93
CA GLU A 300 -29.67 16.19 -3.67
C GLU A 300 -30.52 16.18 -4.97
N CYS A 301 -30.01 16.77 -6.05
CA CYS A 301 -30.61 16.90 -7.37
C CYS A 301 -29.65 16.53 -8.54
N PRO A 302 -29.09 15.31 -8.62
CA PRO A 302 -27.97 14.96 -9.53
C PRO A 302 -28.18 15.15 -11.06
N GLU A 303 -29.42 15.43 -11.48
CA GLU A 303 -29.77 15.62 -12.90
C GLU A 303 -30.06 17.10 -13.24
N VAL A 304 -30.04 18.01 -12.26
CA VAL A 304 -30.48 19.39 -12.40
C VAL A 304 -29.57 20.35 -11.65
N LYS A 305 -28.76 21.08 -12.43
CA LYS A 305 -27.78 22.03 -11.91
C LYS A 305 -28.30 22.91 -10.77
N GLY A 306 -27.52 22.99 -9.71
CA GLY A 306 -27.73 23.93 -8.63
C GLY A 306 -26.44 24.46 -8.02
N PRO A 307 -26.57 25.41 -7.08
CA PRO A 307 -25.44 25.89 -6.31
C PRO A 307 -25.05 24.89 -5.21
N LYS A 308 -23.76 24.81 -4.91
CA LYS A 308 -23.23 24.04 -3.77
C LYS A 308 -23.85 24.45 -2.42
N GLU A 309 -24.22 25.72 -2.27
CA GLU A 309 -24.90 26.24 -1.07
C GLU A 309 -26.26 25.56 -0.82
N ASN A 310 -26.89 25.02 -1.86
CA ASN A 310 -28.14 24.27 -1.79
C ASN A 310 -27.95 22.80 -2.22
N LYS A 311 -26.76 22.25 -1.99
CA LYS A 311 -26.44 20.83 -2.24
C LYS A 311 -26.79 20.36 -3.66
N GLY A 312 -26.44 21.17 -4.65
CA GLY A 312 -26.67 20.87 -6.06
C GLY A 312 -28.11 21.06 -6.55
N CYS A 313 -29.05 21.44 -5.66
CA CYS A 313 -30.42 21.74 -6.09
C CYS A 313 -30.59 23.23 -6.45
N PRO A 314 -31.30 23.58 -7.55
CA PRO A 314 -31.67 24.96 -7.81
C PRO A 314 -32.55 25.52 -6.69
N TRP A 315 -32.40 26.81 -6.38
CA TRP A 315 -33.29 27.46 -5.42
C TRP A 315 -34.71 27.57 -6.00
N PRO A 316 -35.75 27.26 -5.21
CA PRO A 316 -37.13 27.48 -5.63
C PRO A 316 -37.39 28.96 -5.97
N ASP A 317 -38.21 29.16 -7.00
CA ASP A 317 -38.75 30.45 -7.46
C ASP A 317 -40.23 30.21 -7.75
N ARG A 318 -41.08 30.41 -6.73
CA ARG A 318 -42.49 29.99 -6.73
C ARG A 318 -43.36 30.80 -7.70
N ASP A 319 -43.06 32.07 -7.89
CA ASP A 319 -43.83 32.96 -8.78
C ASP A 319 -43.15 33.21 -10.14
N GLY A 320 -41.92 32.73 -10.31
CA GLY A 320 -41.20 32.72 -11.58
C GLY A 320 -40.73 34.09 -12.02
N ASP A 321 -40.49 35.00 -11.08
CA ASP A 321 -40.07 36.37 -11.37
C ASP A 321 -38.55 36.54 -11.56
N GLY A 322 -37.79 35.46 -11.31
CA GLY A 322 -36.34 35.39 -11.43
C GLY A 322 -35.59 35.74 -10.14
N VAL A 323 -36.29 36.04 -9.05
CA VAL A 323 -35.74 36.21 -7.69
C VAL A 323 -36.08 34.97 -6.87
N PRO A 324 -35.09 34.14 -6.49
CA PRO A 324 -35.36 32.95 -5.70
C PRO A 324 -36.06 33.26 -4.37
N ASP A 325 -36.91 32.35 -3.90
CA ASP A 325 -37.75 32.50 -2.69
C ASP A 325 -36.99 33.00 -1.44
N HIS A 326 -35.73 32.60 -1.29
CA HIS A 326 -34.90 32.97 -0.14
C HIS A 326 -34.37 34.42 -0.21
N LEU A 327 -34.43 35.05 -1.38
CA LEU A 327 -34.09 36.46 -1.65
C LEU A 327 -35.33 37.32 -1.95
N ASP A 328 -36.47 36.67 -2.19
CA ASP A 328 -37.73 37.33 -2.50
C ASP A 328 -38.50 37.73 -1.23
N LYS A 329 -38.89 39.01 -1.16
CA LYS A 329 -39.76 39.54 -0.09
C LYS A 329 -41.24 39.25 -0.32
N CYS A 330 -41.61 38.85 -1.54
CA CYS A 330 -42.95 38.53 -1.99
C CYS A 330 -43.03 37.17 -2.74
N PRO A 331 -42.64 36.02 -2.14
CA PRO A 331 -42.41 34.74 -2.83
C PRO A 331 -43.60 34.09 -3.58
N ASP A 332 -44.76 34.73 -3.57
CA ASP A 332 -45.99 34.23 -4.20
C ASP A 332 -46.57 35.28 -5.18
N VAL A 333 -45.88 36.40 -5.42
CA VAL A 333 -46.37 37.53 -6.22
C VAL A 333 -45.23 38.19 -6.99
N ALA A 334 -45.16 37.87 -8.30
CA ALA A 334 -44.08 38.32 -9.16
C ALA A 334 -43.82 39.83 -9.14
N GLY A 335 -42.55 40.19 -9.00
CA GLY A 335 -42.04 41.55 -9.06
C GLY A 335 -40.67 41.65 -9.74
N PRO A 336 -40.12 42.86 -9.86
CA PRO A 336 -38.78 43.02 -10.41
C PRO A 336 -37.70 42.77 -9.34
N ALA A 337 -36.54 42.26 -9.78
CA ALA A 337 -35.35 42.15 -8.93
C ALA A 337 -34.91 43.50 -8.32
N SER A 338 -35.21 44.63 -8.96
CA SER A 338 -34.96 45.98 -8.41
C SER A 338 -35.67 46.24 -7.08
N ASN A 339 -36.75 45.52 -6.80
CA ASN A 339 -37.55 45.65 -5.58
C ASN A 339 -37.57 44.34 -4.75
N ASN A 340 -36.57 43.47 -4.91
CA ASN A 340 -36.46 42.18 -4.22
C ASN A 340 -37.71 41.30 -4.42
N GLY A 341 -38.13 41.13 -5.67
CA GLY A 341 -39.26 40.29 -6.08
C GLY A 341 -40.65 40.84 -5.74
N CYS A 342 -40.74 42.01 -5.11
CA CYS A 342 -42.04 42.62 -4.81
C CYS A 342 -42.54 43.56 -5.92
N PRO A 343 -43.86 43.58 -6.21
CA PRO A 343 -44.44 44.51 -7.17
C PRO A 343 -44.14 45.98 -6.86
N GLU A 344 -43.83 46.76 -7.88
CA GLU A 344 -43.72 48.22 -7.79
C GLU A 344 -45.05 48.89 -8.17
N ILE A 345 -45.46 49.90 -7.41
CA ILE A 345 -46.70 50.62 -7.69
C ILE A 345 -46.53 51.53 -8.91
N LYS A 346 -47.39 51.35 -9.92
CA LYS A 346 -47.36 52.18 -11.14
C LYS A 346 -48.19 53.44 -10.96
N GLU A 347 -48.01 54.40 -11.87
CA GLU A 347 -48.70 55.69 -11.83
C GLU A 347 -50.22 55.55 -11.83
N GLU A 348 -50.78 54.55 -12.52
CA GLU A 348 -52.23 54.32 -12.58
C GLU A 348 -52.81 53.93 -11.21
N GLN A 349 -52.14 53.06 -10.45
CA GLN A 349 -52.58 52.69 -9.09
C GLN A 349 -52.43 53.86 -8.12
N MET A 350 -51.38 54.68 -8.26
CA MET A 350 -51.26 55.92 -7.49
C MET A 350 -52.38 56.91 -7.82
N LYS A 351 -52.75 57.03 -9.10
CA LYS A 351 -53.89 57.84 -9.52
C LYS A 351 -55.19 57.30 -8.93
N GLN A 352 -55.41 55.99 -8.97
CA GLN A 352 -56.59 55.34 -8.41
C GLN A 352 -56.69 55.55 -6.88
N LEU A 353 -55.59 55.42 -6.13
CA LEU A 353 -55.54 55.72 -4.70
C LEU A 353 -55.93 57.18 -4.40
N ASN A 354 -55.46 58.11 -5.22
CA ASN A 354 -55.80 59.53 -5.09
C ASN A 354 -57.26 59.84 -5.48
N ASP A 355 -57.78 59.16 -6.50
CA ASP A 355 -59.19 59.26 -6.89
C ASP A 355 -60.09 58.74 -5.75
N TYR A 356 -59.71 57.66 -5.06
CA TYR A 356 -60.37 57.24 -3.83
C TYR A 356 -60.21 58.26 -2.70
N GLY A 357 -59.00 58.75 -2.44
CA GLY A 357 -58.71 59.74 -1.39
C GLY A 357 -59.57 61.01 -1.47
N ARG A 358 -59.86 61.47 -2.69
CA ARG A 358 -60.75 62.63 -2.95
C ARG A 358 -62.21 62.39 -2.59
N THR A 359 -62.64 61.14 -2.54
CA THR A 359 -64.03 60.77 -2.18
C THR A 359 -64.23 60.49 -0.69
N ILE A 360 -63.17 60.60 0.12
CA ILE A 360 -63.23 60.45 1.57
C ILE A 360 -64.01 61.61 2.18
N LEU A 361 -65.12 61.28 2.85
CA LEU A 361 -65.99 62.28 3.48
C LEU A 361 -65.96 62.17 5.00
N PHE A 362 -65.87 63.34 5.63
CA PHE A 362 -65.85 63.51 7.08
C PHE A 362 -67.15 64.18 7.56
N ASN A 363 -67.51 63.95 8.81
CA ASN A 363 -68.54 64.75 9.47
C ASN A 363 -68.05 66.19 9.64
N THR A 364 -68.96 67.16 9.49
CA THR A 364 -68.63 68.59 9.52
C THR A 364 -67.87 68.98 10.79
N GLY A 365 -66.74 69.67 10.62
CA GLY A 365 -65.87 70.10 11.73
C GLY A 365 -65.19 68.97 12.51
N LYS A 366 -65.33 67.71 12.07
CA LYS A 366 -64.78 66.52 12.72
C LYS A 366 -63.80 65.79 11.80
N PHE A 367 -63.11 64.82 12.38
CA PHE A 367 -62.23 63.86 11.71
C PHE A 367 -62.79 62.42 11.76
N THR A 368 -64.05 62.26 12.16
CA THR A 368 -64.82 61.01 12.02
C THR A 368 -65.41 60.89 10.62
N PHE A 369 -65.43 59.68 10.04
CA PHE A 369 -65.94 59.41 8.70
C PHE A 369 -67.47 59.40 8.60
N GLN A 370 -68.00 59.67 7.40
CA GLN A 370 -69.37 59.32 7.02
C GLN A 370 -69.44 57.83 6.62
N GLU A 371 -70.59 57.18 6.75
CA GLU A 371 -70.74 55.73 6.48
C GLU A 371 -70.29 55.32 5.06
N LYS A 372 -70.59 56.15 4.05
CA LYS A 372 -70.18 55.93 2.65
C LYS A 372 -68.66 55.96 2.40
N THR A 373 -67.86 56.41 3.37
CA THR A 373 -66.41 56.47 3.26
C THR A 373 -65.75 55.11 3.53
N TYR A 374 -66.35 54.25 4.36
CA TYR A 374 -65.74 52.96 4.72
C TYR A 374 -65.44 52.05 3.52
N PRO A 375 -66.32 51.88 2.52
CA PRO A 375 -66.01 51.09 1.32
C PRO A 375 -64.85 51.66 0.49
N VAL A 376 -64.68 52.98 0.48
CA VAL A 376 -63.57 53.65 -0.22
C VAL A 376 -62.25 53.31 0.47
N LEU A 377 -62.21 53.43 1.80
CA LEU A 377 -61.03 53.09 2.59
C LEU A 377 -60.67 51.60 2.48
N ASP A 378 -61.67 50.71 2.44
CA ASP A 378 -61.45 49.28 2.24
C ASP A 378 -60.84 48.98 0.87
N ASN A 379 -61.24 49.69 -0.19
CA ASN A 379 -60.63 49.54 -1.52
C ASN A 379 -59.22 50.11 -1.58
N MET A 380 -58.94 51.22 -0.89
CA MET A 380 -57.57 51.72 -0.74
C MET A 380 -56.69 50.69 -0.03
N ALA A 381 -57.18 50.08 1.05
CA ALA A 381 -56.47 49.02 1.76
C ALA A 381 -56.26 47.75 0.91
N LYS A 382 -57.16 47.44 -0.04
CA LYS A 382 -56.92 46.35 -1.01
C LYS A 382 -55.73 46.66 -1.91
N ILE A 383 -55.72 47.84 -2.54
CA ILE A 383 -54.60 48.24 -3.41
C ILE A 383 -53.29 48.28 -2.62
N MET A 384 -53.28 48.87 -1.42
CA MET A 384 -52.06 48.96 -0.61
C MET A 384 -51.52 47.59 -0.16
N ARG A 385 -52.34 46.54 -0.11
CA ARG A 385 -51.89 45.17 0.18
C ARG A 385 -51.20 44.49 -1.00
N GLU A 386 -51.53 44.86 -2.23
CA GLU A 386 -50.87 44.34 -3.43
C GLU A 386 -49.41 44.84 -3.55
N TYR A 387 -49.05 45.90 -2.83
CA TYR A 387 -47.72 46.51 -2.86
C TYR A 387 -47.09 46.55 -1.46
N PRO A 388 -46.76 45.40 -0.85
CA PRO A 388 -46.39 45.29 0.56
C PRO A 388 -45.11 46.06 0.95
N THR A 389 -44.24 46.36 -0.02
CA THR A 389 -43.01 47.15 0.20
C THR A 389 -43.20 48.65 0.01
N ALA A 390 -44.29 49.09 -0.62
CA ALA A 390 -44.57 50.50 -0.86
C ALA A 390 -44.93 51.23 0.44
N LYS A 391 -44.34 52.41 0.63
CA LYS A 391 -44.61 53.32 1.75
C LYS A 391 -45.41 54.52 1.25
N PHE A 392 -46.41 54.94 2.02
CA PHE A 392 -47.34 55.99 1.63
C PHE A 392 -47.42 57.10 2.68
N SER A 393 -47.42 58.33 2.21
CA SER A 393 -47.81 59.51 2.98
C SER A 393 -49.26 59.84 2.72
N ILE A 394 -50.07 59.86 3.78
CA ILE A 394 -51.46 60.29 3.76
C ILE A 394 -51.51 61.79 4.05
N GLU A 395 -51.82 62.60 3.06
CA GLU A 395 -51.84 64.06 3.16
C GLU A 395 -53.28 64.59 3.28
N GLY A 396 -53.53 65.39 4.33
CA GLY A 396 -54.81 66.05 4.56
C GLY A 396 -54.79 67.50 4.10
N HIS A 397 -55.86 67.94 3.41
CA HIS A 397 -56.00 69.31 2.93
C HIS A 397 -57.37 69.91 3.29
N THR A 398 -57.39 71.22 3.51
CA THR A 398 -58.62 72.00 3.72
C THR A 398 -58.77 73.09 2.66
N ASP A 399 -59.95 73.69 2.60
CA ASP A 399 -60.10 74.99 1.96
C ASP A 399 -59.59 76.12 2.86
N SER A 400 -59.55 77.35 2.34
CA SER A 400 -59.09 78.53 3.08
C SER A 400 -60.16 79.20 3.95
N THR A 401 -61.25 78.49 4.28
CA THR A 401 -62.29 79.01 5.19
C THR A 401 -61.84 78.75 6.62
N GLY A 402 -61.78 79.78 7.45
CA GLY A 402 -61.23 79.70 8.79
C GLY A 402 -59.74 80.07 8.85
N SER A 403 -59.13 79.95 10.03
CA SER A 403 -57.71 80.27 10.24
C SER A 403 -56.83 79.02 10.18
N ASP A 404 -55.55 79.20 9.88
CA ASP A 404 -54.57 78.10 9.90
C ASP A 404 -54.50 77.39 11.26
N LYS A 405 -54.75 78.12 12.37
CA LYS A 405 -54.86 77.54 13.73
C LYS A 405 -55.95 76.47 13.83
N ILE A 406 -56.97 76.51 12.97
CA ILE A 406 -58.06 75.54 12.90
C ILE A 406 -57.79 74.51 11.79
N ASN A 407 -57.41 74.99 10.60
CA ASN A 407 -57.30 74.16 9.41
C ASN A 407 -56.11 73.19 9.46
N LEU A 408 -54.98 73.60 10.03
CA LEU A 408 -53.80 72.75 10.16
C LEU A 408 -54.07 71.53 11.06
N PRO A 409 -54.49 71.67 12.33
CA PRO A 409 -54.79 70.50 13.17
C PRO A 409 -55.97 69.70 12.64
N LEU A 410 -56.96 70.32 11.97
CA LEU A 410 -58.06 69.58 11.35
C LEU A 410 -57.57 68.66 10.24
N SER A 411 -56.71 69.16 9.35
CA SER A 411 -56.13 68.36 8.27
C SER A 411 -55.23 67.22 8.76
N GLU A 412 -54.41 67.48 9.79
CA GLU A 412 -53.54 66.48 10.42
C GLU A 412 -54.36 65.35 11.04
N ASN A 413 -55.37 65.70 11.85
CA ASN A 413 -56.24 64.70 12.48
C ASN A 413 -57.03 63.86 11.46
N ARG A 414 -57.40 64.45 10.31
CA ARG A 414 -58.07 63.73 9.21
C ARG A 414 -57.14 62.77 8.50
N ALA A 415 -55.91 63.20 8.19
CA ALA A 415 -54.89 62.33 7.63
C ALA A 415 -54.57 61.16 8.57
N ASN A 416 -54.41 61.47 9.87
CA ASN A 416 -54.16 60.46 10.89
C ASN A 416 -55.36 59.49 11.05
N ALA A 417 -56.60 59.97 10.99
CA ALA A 417 -57.77 59.09 11.03
C ALA A 417 -57.80 58.09 9.86
N VAL A 418 -57.41 58.52 8.65
CA VAL A 418 -57.30 57.63 7.48
C VAL A 418 -56.17 56.62 7.70
N LYS A 419 -54.99 57.08 8.14
CA LYS A 419 -53.88 56.20 8.50
C LYS A 419 -54.29 55.13 9.52
N VAL A 420 -54.93 55.53 10.62
CA VAL A 420 -55.40 54.60 11.68
C VAL A 420 -56.35 53.57 11.11
N TYR A 421 -57.30 53.98 10.28
CA TYR A 421 -58.23 53.04 9.65
C TYR A 421 -57.54 52.04 8.71
N LEU A 422 -56.57 52.51 7.90
CA LEU A 422 -55.80 51.62 7.02
C LEU A 422 -54.96 50.62 7.83
N ILE A 423 -54.43 51.03 8.99
CA ILE A 423 -53.75 50.13 9.93
C ILE A 423 -54.71 49.08 10.48
N GLU A 424 -55.93 49.47 10.89
CA GLU A 424 -56.98 48.54 11.33
C GLU A 424 -57.36 47.53 10.23
N LYS A 425 -57.18 47.90 8.96
CA LYS A 425 -57.41 47.02 7.80
C LYS A 425 -56.18 46.18 7.40
N GLY A 426 -55.14 46.19 8.22
CA GLY A 426 -53.97 45.32 8.06
C GLY A 426 -52.81 45.92 7.27
N ILE A 427 -52.81 47.24 7.01
CA ILE A 427 -51.62 47.90 6.47
C ILE A 427 -50.62 48.17 7.60
N ASP A 428 -49.39 47.71 7.46
CA ASP A 428 -48.37 47.91 8.47
C ASP A 428 -48.15 49.41 8.77
N ALA A 429 -48.15 49.78 10.06
CA ALA A 429 -48.04 51.16 10.50
C ALA A 429 -46.74 51.84 10.07
N SER A 430 -45.65 51.09 9.89
CA SER A 430 -44.36 51.59 9.41
C SER A 430 -44.37 52.01 7.93
N ARG A 431 -45.39 51.57 7.19
CA ARG A 431 -45.59 51.91 5.78
C ARG A 431 -46.42 53.17 5.58
N LEU A 432 -46.98 53.74 6.65
CA LEU A 432 -47.89 54.88 6.57
C LEU A 432 -47.40 56.06 7.39
N THR A 433 -47.24 57.21 6.75
CA THR A 433 -47.10 58.50 7.43
C THR A 433 -48.38 59.31 7.23
N SER A 434 -48.63 60.28 8.12
CA SER A 434 -49.76 61.20 8.00
C SER A 434 -49.25 62.63 8.13
N LYS A 435 -49.81 63.55 7.33
CA LYS A 435 -49.43 64.96 7.39
C LYS A 435 -50.56 65.88 6.99
N GLY A 436 -50.83 66.89 7.81
CA GLY A 436 -51.77 67.96 7.56
C GLY A 436 -51.12 69.16 6.88
N TYR A 437 -51.73 69.67 5.82
CA TYR A 437 -51.29 70.87 5.11
C TYR A 437 -52.23 72.07 5.27
N GLY A 438 -53.37 71.91 5.94
CA GLY A 438 -54.40 72.94 6.00
C GLY A 438 -54.75 73.44 4.58
N SER A 439 -54.80 74.76 4.40
CA SER A 439 -55.05 75.42 3.11
C SER A 439 -53.78 75.78 2.31
N SER A 440 -52.59 75.31 2.73
CA SER A 440 -51.31 75.74 2.15
C SER A 440 -51.02 75.16 0.76
N LYS A 441 -51.65 74.05 0.38
CA LYS A 441 -51.51 73.36 -0.92
C LYS A 441 -52.86 73.24 -1.67
N PRO A 442 -53.44 74.36 -2.15
CA PRO A 442 -54.67 74.32 -2.93
C PRO A 442 -54.39 73.79 -4.35
N ILE A 443 -55.29 72.97 -4.88
CA ILE A 443 -55.27 72.52 -6.28
C ILE A 443 -56.32 73.23 -7.14
N GLU A 444 -57.24 73.94 -6.49
CA GLU A 444 -58.29 74.73 -7.12
C GLU A 444 -58.50 76.07 -6.41
N SER A 445 -59.22 76.98 -7.05
CA SER A 445 -59.48 78.30 -6.47
C SER A 445 -60.40 78.23 -5.24
N ASN A 446 -59.92 78.68 -4.07
CA ASN A 446 -60.76 78.82 -2.86
C ASN A 446 -61.87 79.88 -2.98
N LYS A 447 -61.88 80.68 -4.06
CA LYS A 447 -62.92 81.70 -4.29
C LYS A 447 -64.28 81.06 -4.61
N THR A 448 -64.31 79.90 -5.25
CA THR A 448 -65.57 79.23 -5.64
C THR A 448 -65.95 78.14 -4.65
N VAL A 449 -67.26 77.86 -4.51
CA VAL A 449 -67.75 76.76 -3.66
C VAL A 449 -67.17 75.42 -4.12
N LYS A 450 -67.17 75.19 -5.44
CA LYS A 450 -66.64 73.98 -6.08
C LYS A 450 -65.13 73.83 -5.85
N GLY A 451 -64.35 74.90 -5.98
CA GLY A 451 -62.90 74.85 -5.75
C GLY A 451 -62.55 74.60 -4.29
N ARG A 452 -63.32 75.16 -3.34
CA ARG A 452 -63.19 74.79 -1.91
C ARG A 452 -63.50 73.32 -1.66
N GLU A 453 -64.51 72.78 -2.31
CA GLU A 453 -64.84 71.35 -2.20
C GLU A 453 -63.71 70.45 -2.69
N ILE A 454 -63.12 70.77 -3.83
CA ILE A 454 -61.97 70.02 -4.38
C ILE A 454 -60.72 70.16 -3.48
N ASN A 455 -60.50 71.32 -2.85
CA ASN A 455 -59.38 71.52 -1.93
C ASN A 455 -59.52 70.73 -0.63
N ARG A 456 -60.74 70.44 -0.17
CA ARG A 456 -61.01 69.57 0.99
C ARG A 456 -60.88 68.11 0.59
N ARG A 457 -59.65 67.59 0.58
CA ARG A 457 -59.33 66.24 0.11
C ARG A 457 -58.32 65.55 1.00
N VAL A 458 -58.22 64.23 0.82
CA VAL A 458 -57.08 63.43 1.25
C VAL A 458 -56.33 63.00 -0.02
N GLU A 459 -55.00 63.08 0.04
CA GLU A 459 -54.10 62.68 -1.03
C GLU A 459 -53.17 61.58 -0.51
N VAL A 460 -52.81 60.63 -1.38
CA VAL A 460 -51.86 59.55 -1.07
C VAL A 460 -50.63 59.76 -1.94
N VAL A 461 -49.48 59.88 -1.30
CA VAL A 461 -48.19 60.11 -1.96
C VAL A 461 -47.29 58.90 -1.70
N LEU A 462 -46.63 58.40 -2.74
CA LEU A 462 -45.61 57.36 -2.58
C LEU A 462 -44.35 57.97 -1.96
N GLU A 463 -43.88 57.41 -0.86
CA GLU A 463 -42.59 57.74 -0.28
C GLU A 463 -41.50 56.93 -1.00
N LYS A 464 -40.42 57.60 -1.40
CA LYS A 464 -39.27 56.99 -2.07
C LYS A 464 -38.21 56.54 -1.09
#